data_AF-A0A1E3G317-F1
#
_entry.id   AF-A0A1E3G317-F1
#
_cell.length_a   1.000
_cell.length_b   1.000
_cell.length_c   1.000
_cell.angle_alpha   90.00
_cell.angle_beta   90.00
_cell.angle_gamma   90.00
#
_symmetry.space_group_name_H-M   'P 1'
#
loop_
_entity.id
_entity.type
_entity.pdbx_description
1 polymer ?
#
loop_
_entity_poly.entity_id
_entity_poly.type
_entity_poly.pdbx_seq_one_letter_code
_entity_poly.pdbx_strand_id
1 'polypeptide(L)'
;MRDVLKLAENFEIEGYRFYRQKMKEVKSKRVAEVFEYLAEMEKEHTEFIRRLINDIEGGREISFQISEKPEIFTKRYQTQALESTPVEDDLQDLAVLRMAYLIEKDFMEFYTRSAERVEDNDLKKILLLLRDWEAGHKEIIEREIKTILERNNLDLGFYPF
;
A
#
# COMPACT_ATOMS: atom_id res chain seq x y z
N MET A 1 -10.95 15.48 13.52
CA MET A 1 -10.29 14.21 13.90
C MET A 1 -11.12 12.99 13.47
N ARG A 2 -12.37 12.84 13.94
CA ARG A 2 -13.19 11.64 13.64
C ARG A 2 -13.45 11.40 12.15
N ASP A 3 -13.81 12.43 11.40
CA ASP A 3 -14.20 12.26 9.99
C ASP A 3 -13.01 11.86 9.10
N VAL A 4 -11.81 12.38 9.39
CA VAL A 4 -10.61 12.00 8.65
C VAL A 4 -10.15 10.58 8.96
N LEU A 5 -10.33 10.10 10.20
CA LEU A 5 -10.01 8.70 10.54
C LEU A 5 -11.02 7.72 9.93
N LYS A 6 -12.31 8.08 9.84
CA LYS A 6 -13.30 7.26 9.13
C LYS A 6 -13.03 7.22 7.63
N LEU A 7 -12.60 8.35 7.06
CA LEU A 7 -12.17 8.39 5.66
C LEU A 7 -10.94 7.51 5.44
N ALA A 8 -9.95 7.58 6.33
CA ALA A 8 -8.77 6.72 6.30
C ALA A 8 -9.15 5.24 6.39
N GLU A 9 -10.01 4.85 7.35
CA GLU A 9 -10.52 3.47 7.44
C GLU A 9 -11.15 3.01 6.11
N ASN A 10 -11.91 3.88 5.45
CA ASN A 10 -12.52 3.55 4.17
C ASN A 10 -11.50 3.40 3.05
N PHE A 11 -10.42 4.19 3.04
CA PHE A 11 -9.32 4.01 2.08
C PHE A 11 -8.68 2.63 2.26
N GLU A 12 -8.36 2.22 3.49
CA GLU A 12 -7.75 0.89 3.71
C GLU A 12 -8.70 -0.26 3.32
N ILE A 13 -10.01 -0.10 3.58
CA ILE A 13 -11.01 -1.10 3.18
C ILE A 13 -11.08 -1.23 1.65
N GLU A 14 -11.02 -0.12 0.92
CA GLU A 14 -11.03 -0.12 -0.54
C GLU A 14 -9.70 -0.64 -1.11
N GLY A 15 -8.56 -0.31 -0.50
CA GLY A 15 -7.25 -0.89 -0.81
C GLY A 15 -7.26 -2.41 -0.67
N TYR A 16 -7.70 -2.92 0.49
CA TYR A 16 -7.89 -4.36 0.72
C TYR A 16 -8.73 -5.03 -0.37
N ARG A 17 -9.90 -4.44 -0.70
CA ARG A 17 -10.80 -4.98 -1.72
C ARG A 17 -10.15 -4.98 -3.09
N PHE A 18 -9.49 -3.89 -3.46
CA PHE A 18 -8.76 -3.75 -4.71
C PHE A 18 -7.73 -4.87 -4.84
N TYR A 19 -6.85 -5.04 -3.86
CA TYR A 19 -5.81 -6.06 -3.90
C TYR A 19 -6.37 -7.49 -3.95
N ARG A 20 -7.37 -7.80 -3.11
CA ARG A 20 -8.04 -9.12 -3.10
C ARG A 20 -8.77 -9.44 -4.39
N GLN A 21 -9.28 -8.43 -5.09
CA GLN A 21 -9.88 -8.62 -6.40
C GLN A 21 -8.79 -8.82 -7.46
N LYS A 22 -7.81 -7.91 -7.53
CA LYS A 22 -6.80 -7.90 -8.57
C LYS A 22 -5.84 -9.07 -8.50
N MET A 23 -5.56 -9.62 -7.32
CA MET A 23 -4.74 -10.84 -7.19
C MET A 23 -5.34 -12.05 -7.94
N LYS A 24 -6.64 -12.04 -8.25
CA LYS A 24 -7.32 -13.08 -9.04
C LYS A 24 -7.28 -12.84 -10.55
N GLU A 25 -6.95 -11.62 -10.96
CA GLU A 25 -6.95 -11.18 -12.36
C GLU A 25 -5.54 -11.19 -12.96
N VAL A 26 -4.53 -10.90 -12.14
CA VAL A 26 -3.11 -10.91 -12.54
C VAL A 26 -2.62 -12.29 -12.95
N LYS A 27 -1.62 -12.33 -13.83
CA LYS A 27 -1.10 -13.54 -14.47
C LYS A 27 0.11 -14.11 -13.74
N SER A 28 0.95 -13.24 -13.23
CA SER A 28 2.14 -13.57 -12.46
C SER A 28 1.76 -13.97 -11.04
N LYS A 29 2.16 -15.18 -10.65
CA LYS A 29 2.06 -15.65 -9.27
C LYS A 29 2.79 -14.69 -8.31
N ARG A 30 3.94 -14.18 -8.74
CA ARG A 30 4.75 -13.22 -7.98
C ARG A 30 4.03 -11.88 -7.77
N VAL A 31 3.23 -11.41 -8.73
CA VAL A 31 2.37 -10.22 -8.57
C VAL A 31 1.18 -10.53 -7.66
N ALA A 32 0.58 -11.71 -7.79
CA ALA A 32 -0.50 -12.14 -6.90
C ALA A 32 -0.05 -12.22 -5.43
N GLU A 33 1.17 -12.69 -5.16
CA GLU A 33 1.78 -12.73 -3.82
C GLU A 33 2.02 -11.32 -3.25
N VAL A 34 2.41 -10.34 -4.07
CA VAL A 34 2.50 -8.92 -3.63
C VAL A 34 1.14 -8.38 -3.25
N PHE A 35 0.12 -8.59 -4.08
CA PHE A 35 -1.22 -8.11 -3.78
C PHE A 35 -1.83 -8.84 -2.58
N GLU A 36 -1.54 -10.11 -2.37
CA GLU A 36 -1.94 -10.80 -1.13
C GLU A 36 -1.30 -10.16 0.09
N TYR A 37 0.00 -9.85 0.02
CA TYR A 37 0.71 -9.21 1.11
C TYR A 37 0.18 -7.81 1.42
N LEU A 38 -0.01 -6.97 0.40
CA LEU A 38 -0.58 -5.64 0.56
C LEU A 38 -2.00 -5.72 1.13
N ALA A 39 -2.84 -6.64 0.64
CA ALA A 39 -4.17 -6.84 1.21
C ALA A 39 -4.12 -7.17 2.71
N GLU A 40 -3.23 -8.05 3.17
CA GLU A 40 -3.16 -8.35 4.61
C GLU A 40 -2.66 -7.13 5.42
N MET A 41 -1.78 -6.29 4.87
CA MET A 41 -1.40 -5.01 5.51
C MET A 41 -2.60 -4.06 5.65
N GLU A 42 -3.35 -3.82 4.57
CA GLU A 42 -4.56 -2.98 4.55
C GLU A 42 -5.61 -3.42 5.59
N LYS A 43 -5.73 -4.74 5.78
CA LYS A 43 -6.61 -5.31 6.80
C LYS A 43 -6.10 -5.02 8.21
N GLU A 44 -4.80 -5.19 8.48
CA GLU A 44 -4.19 -4.84 9.76
C GLU A 44 -4.32 -3.33 10.06
N HIS A 45 -4.16 -2.47 9.03
CA HIS A 45 -4.34 -1.03 9.12
C HIS A 45 -5.79 -0.65 9.44
N THR A 46 -6.77 -1.25 8.75
CA THR A 46 -8.20 -1.07 9.05
C THR A 46 -8.50 -1.38 10.51
N GLU A 47 -7.98 -2.49 11.04
CA GLU A 47 -8.15 -2.88 12.44
C GLU A 47 -7.49 -1.89 13.40
N PHE A 48 -6.30 -1.38 13.05
CA PHE A 48 -5.62 -0.35 13.82
C PHE A 48 -6.42 0.95 13.88
N ILE A 49 -6.89 1.46 12.74
CA ILE A 49 -7.67 2.70 12.66
C ILE A 49 -8.98 2.55 13.44
N ARG A 50 -9.65 1.39 13.38
CA ARG A 50 -10.85 1.11 14.20
C ARG A 50 -10.57 1.18 15.70
N ARG A 51 -9.47 0.59 16.15
CA ARG A 51 -9.06 0.67 17.57
C ARG A 51 -8.81 2.11 17.97
N LEU A 52 -8.09 2.86 17.13
CA LEU A 52 -7.81 4.28 17.34
C LEU A 52 -9.08 5.13 17.46
N ILE A 53 -10.06 4.93 16.56
CA ILE A 53 -11.36 5.61 16.63
C ILE A 53 -12.06 5.29 17.96
N ASN A 54 -12.10 4.02 18.37
CA ASN A 54 -12.74 3.60 19.61
C ASN A 54 -12.05 4.18 20.86
N ASP A 55 -10.71 4.27 20.85
CA ASP A 55 -9.95 4.86 21.95
C ASP A 55 -10.23 6.34 22.11
N ILE A 56 -10.25 7.08 20.99
CA ILE A 56 -10.60 8.51 20.96
C ILE A 56 -12.03 8.73 21.45
N GLU A 57 -13.00 7.92 20.99
CA GLU A 57 -14.40 8.01 21.42
C GLU A 57 -14.59 7.66 22.90
N GLY A 58 -13.76 6.76 23.44
CA GLY A 58 -13.76 6.38 24.85
C GLY A 58 -12.95 7.30 25.77
N GLY A 59 -12.30 8.34 25.24
CA GLY A 59 -11.42 9.24 26.01
C GLY A 59 -10.16 8.55 26.55
N ARG A 60 -9.71 7.46 25.90
CA ARG A 60 -8.49 6.73 26.25
C ARG A 60 -7.27 7.39 25.62
N GLU A 61 -6.11 7.19 26.24
CA GLU A 61 -4.84 7.64 25.68
C GLU A 61 -4.51 6.87 24.40
N ILE A 62 -4.05 7.58 23.37
CA ILE A 62 -3.75 6.99 22.06
C ILE A 62 -2.45 6.19 22.16
N SER A 63 -2.54 4.87 21.94
CA SER A 63 -1.37 4.00 21.84
C SER A 63 -0.98 3.79 20.37
N PHE A 64 0.24 4.18 20.02
CA PHE A 64 0.81 4.03 18.67
C PHE A 64 1.60 2.73 18.49
N GLN A 65 1.25 1.64 19.19
CA GLN A 65 1.95 0.37 19.01
C GLN A 65 1.69 -0.21 17.61
N ILE A 66 2.62 0.06 16.69
CA ILE A 66 2.62 -0.45 15.32
C ILE A 66 3.44 -1.75 15.32
N SER A 67 2.86 -2.83 14.79
CA SER A 67 3.59 -4.06 14.51
C SER A 67 4.32 -3.91 13.18
N GLU A 68 5.56 -3.43 13.20
CA GLU A 68 6.41 -3.45 12.00
C GLU A 68 6.79 -4.90 11.65
N LYS A 69 6.11 -5.48 10.65
CA LYS A 69 6.55 -6.69 9.94
C LYS A 69 7.01 -6.51 8.47
N PRO A 70 7.37 -5.31 7.93
CA PRO A 70 7.77 -5.19 6.52
C PRO A 70 8.98 -6.03 6.09
N GLU A 71 9.98 -6.19 6.97
CA GLU A 71 11.29 -6.72 6.56
C GLU A 71 11.28 -8.19 6.12
N ILE A 72 10.46 -9.04 6.76
CA ILE A 72 10.49 -10.48 6.52
C ILE A 72 9.91 -10.81 5.14
N PHE A 73 8.79 -10.17 4.76
CA PHE A 73 8.19 -10.35 3.45
C PHE A 73 9.13 -9.83 2.37
N THR A 74 9.61 -8.59 2.52
CA THR A 74 10.50 -7.93 1.55
C THR A 74 11.74 -8.78 1.26
N LYS A 75 12.38 -9.33 2.30
CA LYS A 75 13.57 -10.18 2.15
C LYS A 75 13.26 -11.50 1.44
N ARG A 76 12.18 -12.19 1.81
CA ARG A 76 11.79 -13.46 1.16
C ARG A 76 11.45 -13.24 -0.31
N TYR A 77 10.67 -12.19 -0.58
CA TYR A 77 10.23 -11.81 -1.90
C TYR A 77 11.39 -11.48 -2.85
N GLN A 78 12.39 -10.74 -2.36
CA GLN A 78 13.60 -10.42 -3.13
C GLN A 78 14.46 -11.64 -3.46
N THR A 79 14.47 -12.66 -2.60
CA THR A 79 15.26 -13.89 -2.81
C THR A 79 14.57 -14.93 -3.68
N GLN A 80 13.30 -14.71 -4.04
CA GLN A 80 12.55 -15.63 -4.88
C GLN A 80 13.09 -15.57 -6.31
N ALA A 81 13.36 -16.74 -6.90
CA ALA A 81 13.74 -16.82 -8.31
C ALA A 81 12.61 -16.24 -9.16
N LEU A 82 12.96 -15.44 -10.17
CA LEU A 82 11.98 -14.92 -11.12
C LEU A 82 11.42 -16.10 -11.92
N GLU A 83 10.16 -16.46 -11.65
CA GLU A 83 9.45 -17.42 -12.48
C GLU A 83 9.32 -16.85 -13.91
N SER A 84 9.44 -17.72 -14.92
CA SER A 84 9.25 -17.29 -16.30
C SER A 84 7.78 -16.99 -16.55
N THR A 85 7.44 -15.71 -16.72
CA THR A 85 6.11 -15.25 -17.12
C THR A 85 6.19 -14.78 -18.59
N PRO A 86 5.21 -15.09 -19.45
CA PRO A 86 5.16 -14.54 -20.81
C PRO A 86 5.16 -13.01 -20.81
N VAL A 87 5.80 -12.40 -21.81
CA VAL A 87 5.90 -10.93 -21.91
C VAL A 87 4.52 -10.28 -22.00
N GLU A 88 3.58 -10.90 -22.70
CA GLU A 88 2.21 -10.40 -22.86
C GLU A 88 1.43 -10.39 -21.53
N ASP A 89 1.69 -11.36 -20.67
CA ASP A 89 1.09 -11.47 -19.34
C ASP A 89 1.70 -10.42 -18.40
N ASP A 90 3.00 -10.20 -18.50
CA ASP A 90 3.72 -9.15 -17.78
C ASP A 90 3.24 -7.75 -18.13
N LEU A 91 2.97 -7.47 -19.40
CA LEU A 91 2.45 -6.18 -19.85
C LEU A 91 1.03 -5.93 -19.31
N GLN A 92 0.21 -6.97 -19.16
CA GLN A 92 -1.11 -6.87 -18.54
C GLN A 92 -0.98 -6.56 -17.05
N ASP A 93 -0.15 -7.32 -16.33
CA ASP A 93 0.09 -7.12 -14.90
C ASP A 93 0.70 -5.74 -14.61
N LEU A 94 1.58 -5.26 -15.49
CA LEU A 94 2.17 -3.92 -15.42
C LEU A 94 1.12 -2.81 -15.43
N ALA A 95 0.05 -2.97 -16.21
CA ALA A 95 -1.05 -2.00 -16.22
C ALA A 95 -1.81 -2.00 -14.87
N VAL A 96 -2.01 -3.17 -14.26
CA VAL A 96 -2.67 -3.29 -12.95
C VAL A 96 -1.78 -2.75 -11.83
N LEU A 97 -0.48 -3.05 -11.85
CA LEU A 97 0.50 -2.51 -10.91
C LEU A 97 0.60 -0.99 -10.98
N ARG A 98 0.51 -0.39 -12.18
CA ARG A 98 0.47 1.07 -12.32
C ARG A 98 -0.77 1.69 -11.70
N MET A 99 -1.92 1.03 -11.85
CA MET A 99 -3.14 1.48 -11.19
C MET A 99 -2.97 1.46 -9.66
N ALA A 100 -2.42 0.36 -9.13
CA ALA A 100 -2.11 0.25 -7.70
C ALA A 100 -1.15 1.38 -7.25
N TYR A 101 -0.06 1.59 -7.98
CA TYR A 101 0.91 2.65 -7.68
C TYR A 101 0.27 4.05 -7.60
N LEU A 102 -0.63 4.37 -8.54
CA LEU A 102 -1.31 5.66 -8.55
C LEU A 102 -2.27 5.81 -7.36
N ILE A 103 -2.98 4.74 -6.99
CA ILE A 103 -3.85 4.73 -5.80
C ILE A 103 -3.03 5.02 -4.54
N GLU A 104 -1.94 4.28 -4.32
CA GLU A 104 -1.06 4.46 -3.16
C GLU A 104 -0.43 5.86 -3.12
N LYS A 105 0.00 6.38 -4.28
CA LYS A 105 0.52 7.74 -4.40
C LYS A 105 -0.53 8.79 -4.03
N ASP A 106 -1.76 8.64 -4.51
CA ASP A 106 -2.85 9.57 -4.21
C ASP A 106 -3.18 9.59 -2.72
N PHE A 107 -3.20 8.42 -2.06
CA PHE A 107 -3.43 8.30 -0.61
C PHE A 107 -2.26 8.88 0.21
N MET A 108 -1.03 8.55 -0.14
CA MET A 108 0.18 9.13 0.46
C MET A 108 0.16 10.66 0.39
N GLU A 109 -0.16 11.22 -0.78
CA GLU A 109 -0.26 12.67 -0.97
C GLU A 109 -1.43 13.29 -0.21
N PHE A 110 -2.58 12.60 -0.15
CA PHE A 110 -3.73 13.03 0.65
C PHE A 110 -3.35 13.17 2.13
N TYR A 111 -2.70 12.17 2.71
CA TYR A 111 -2.28 12.21 4.10
C TYR A 111 -1.20 13.27 4.36
N THR A 112 -0.25 13.42 3.43
CA THR A 112 0.77 14.48 3.48
C THR A 112 0.11 15.86 3.58
N ARG A 113 -0.78 16.19 2.64
CA ARG A 113 -1.49 17.48 2.61
C ARG A 113 -2.41 17.67 3.82
N SER A 114 -3.00 16.59 4.32
CA SER A 114 -3.85 16.64 5.51
C SER A 114 -3.04 16.94 6.77
N ALA A 115 -1.87 16.30 6.93
CA ALA A 115 -0.97 16.51 8.06
C ALA A 115 -0.42 17.94 8.14
N GLU A 116 -0.25 18.61 6.99
CA GLU A 116 0.19 20.01 6.91
C GLU A 116 -0.87 21.00 7.38
N ARG A 117 -2.15 20.63 7.34
CA ARG A 117 -3.30 21.54 7.58
C ARG A 117 -3.91 21.39 8.98
N VAL A 118 -3.54 20.37 9.73
CA VAL A 118 -4.07 20.12 11.07
C VAL A 118 -3.19 20.78 12.14
N GLU A 119 -3.84 21.44 13.11
CA GLU A 119 -3.16 22.04 14.27
C GLU A 119 -2.97 21.03 15.42
N ASP A 120 -3.84 20.02 15.47
CA ASP A 120 -3.78 18.96 16.48
C ASP A 120 -2.55 18.07 16.24
N ASN A 121 -1.64 18.06 17.21
CA ASN A 121 -0.38 17.34 17.11
C ASN A 121 -0.55 15.82 17.06
N ASP A 122 -1.55 15.27 17.74
CA ASP A 122 -1.77 13.82 17.76
C ASP A 122 -2.40 13.37 16.45
N LEU A 123 -3.36 14.14 15.91
CA LEU A 123 -3.88 13.92 14.57
C LEU A 123 -2.79 14.05 13.51
N LYS A 124 -1.89 15.03 13.64
CA LYS A 124 -0.75 15.19 12.73
C LYS A 124 0.14 13.95 12.73
N LYS A 125 0.47 13.39 13.89
CA LYS A 125 1.25 12.15 14.00
C LYS A 125 0.54 10.97 13.34
N ILE A 126 -0.77 10.83 13.55
CA ILE A 126 -1.56 9.77 12.91
C ILE A 126 -1.51 9.90 11.39
N LEU A 127 -1.72 11.10 10.84
CA LEU A 127 -1.69 11.31 9.39
C LEU A 127 -0.31 11.06 8.79
N LEU A 128 0.77 11.41 9.49
CA LEU A 128 2.13 11.10 9.04
C LEU A 128 2.43 9.60 9.08
N LEU A 129 1.90 8.89 10.07
CA LEU A 129 1.99 7.43 10.12
C LEU A 129 1.26 6.79 8.93
N LEU A 130 0.03 7.20 8.65
CA LEU A 130 -0.75 6.68 7.51
C LEU A 130 -0.03 6.97 6.19
N ARG A 131 0.49 8.19 6.01
CA ARG A 131 1.35 8.52 4.86
C ARG A 131 2.51 7.53 4.69
N ASP A 132 3.18 7.17 5.79
CA ASP A 132 4.35 6.29 5.74
C ASP A 132 3.98 4.86 5.35
N TRP A 133 2.79 4.39 5.71
CA TRP A 133 2.25 3.13 5.22
C TRP A 133 2.06 3.13 3.71
N GLU A 134 1.36 4.14 3.17
CA GLU A 134 1.12 4.25 1.72
C GLU A 134 2.41 4.45 0.92
N ALA A 135 3.38 5.17 1.48
CA ALA A 135 4.71 5.28 0.90
C ALA A 135 5.40 3.91 0.82
N GLY A 136 5.27 3.08 1.86
CA GLY A 136 5.76 1.70 1.88
C GLY A 136 5.10 0.81 0.83
N HIS A 137 3.78 0.87 0.71
CA HIS A 137 3.02 0.13 -0.32
C HIS A 137 3.47 0.53 -1.72
N LYS A 138 3.51 1.83 -1.99
CA LYS A 138 3.99 2.42 -3.26
C LYS A 138 5.38 1.92 -3.60
N GLU A 139 6.32 1.89 -2.65
CA GLU A 139 7.67 1.39 -2.89
C GLU A 139 7.71 -0.10 -3.25
N ILE A 140 6.90 -0.93 -2.61
CA ILE A 140 6.78 -2.36 -2.95
C ILE A 140 6.33 -2.51 -4.40
N ILE A 141 5.28 -1.78 -4.79
CA ILE A 141 4.72 -1.82 -6.15
C ILE A 141 5.73 -1.29 -7.17
N GLU A 142 6.41 -0.19 -6.86
CA GLU A 142 7.40 0.42 -7.75
C GLU A 142 8.58 -0.52 -8.03
N ARG A 143 9.04 -1.25 -7.00
CA ARG A 143 10.08 -2.29 -7.17
C ARG A 143 9.58 -3.44 -8.04
N GLU A 144 8.32 -3.82 -7.91
CA GLU A 144 7.75 -4.87 -8.76
C GLU A 144 7.67 -4.44 -10.22
N ILE A 145 7.19 -3.21 -10.47
CA ILE A 145 7.19 -2.61 -11.80
C ILE A 145 8.60 -2.61 -12.41
N LYS A 146 9.62 -2.16 -11.66
CA LYS A 146 11.02 -2.17 -12.12
C LYS A 146 11.49 -3.57 -12.47
N THR A 147 11.17 -4.56 -11.65
CA THR A 147 11.54 -5.97 -11.92
C THR A 147 10.94 -6.48 -13.23
N ILE A 148 9.66 -6.18 -13.49
CA ILE A 148 8.99 -6.57 -14.74
C ILE A 148 9.62 -5.87 -15.95
N LEU A 149 9.94 -4.58 -15.84
CA LEU A 149 10.55 -3.83 -16.93
C LEU A 149 11.96 -4.37 -17.26
N GLU A 150 12.79 -4.59 -16.23
CA GLU A 150 14.15 -5.10 -16.38
C GLU A 150 14.18 -6.49 -17.00
N ARG A 151 13.35 -7.43 -16.51
CA ARG A 151 13.35 -8.81 -17.04
C ARG A 151 12.90 -8.89 -18.50
N ASN A 152 12.09 -7.93 -18.96
CA ASN A 152 11.59 -7.87 -20.33
C ASN A 152 12.41 -6.91 -21.23
N ASN A 153 13.50 -6.31 -20.73
CA ASN A 153 14.29 -5.30 -21.43
C ASN A 153 13.45 -4.12 -21.95
N LEU A 154 12.44 -3.70 -21.19
CA LEU A 154 11.58 -2.58 -21.53
C LEU A 154 12.19 -1.27 -21.00
N ASP A 155 12.15 -0.21 -21.80
CA ASP A 155 12.72 1.09 -21.42
C ASP A 155 11.87 1.81 -20.35
N LEU A 156 12.54 2.31 -19.31
CA LEU A 156 11.96 3.14 -18.25
C LEU A 156 11.56 4.53 -18.78
N GLY A 157 12.19 5.01 -19.85
CA GLY A 157 12.00 6.35 -20.41
C GLY A 157 10.60 6.66 -20.96
N PHE A 158 9.81 5.63 -21.29
CA PHE A 158 8.43 5.78 -21.75
C PHE A 158 7.38 5.76 -20.63
N TYR A 159 7.78 5.53 -19.38
CA TYR A 159 6.87 5.27 -18.26
C TYR A 159 7.21 6.11 -17.03
N PRO A 160 6.85 7.41 -17.02
CA PRO A 160 7.07 8.26 -15.86
C PRO A 160 6.17 7.82 -14.70
N PHE A 161 6.75 7.76 -13.50
CA PHE A 161 6.08 7.55 -12.22
C PHE A 161 5.74 8.91 -11.56
#